data_AF-A0A1V9U9X6-F1
#
_entry.id   AF-A0A1V9U9X6-F1
#
_cell.length_a   1.000
_cell.length_b   1.000
_cell.length_c   1.000
_cell.angle_alpha   90.00
_cell.angle_beta   90.00
_cell.angle_gamma   90.00
#
_symmetry.space_group_name_H-M   'P 1'
#
loop_
_entity.id
_entity.type
_entity.pdbx_description
1 polymer ?
#
loop_
_entity_poly.entity_id
_entity_poly.type
_entity_poly.pdbx_seq_one_letter_code
_entity_poly.pdbx_strand_id
1 'polypeptide(L)'
;MKRDWMMSEGYGESCVCADDRPSNDELSALIAQVVMRGQDAPQRLFSAVAPLLSAFYEGHIQAGRAKREDLETLVQGAFLAVCQRHGSFDGGHPFRAWLIEIARSTLLDYLVSQSANRGGVASVVASPIRRKKALRAV
;
A
#
# COMPACT_ATOMS: atom_id res chain seq x y z
N MET A 1 -45.26 23.29 -14.02
CA MET A 1 -44.38 22.47 -14.89
C MET A 1 -43.15 23.30 -15.27
N LYS A 2 -42.12 23.29 -14.43
CA LYS A 2 -40.72 23.64 -14.76
C LYS A 2 -39.88 23.20 -13.57
N ARG A 3 -39.03 22.20 -13.80
CA ARG A 3 -38.17 21.58 -12.79
C ARG A 3 -37.08 22.58 -12.42
N ASP A 4 -37.05 22.96 -11.16
CA ASP A 4 -35.95 23.66 -10.52
C ASP A 4 -34.79 22.65 -10.42
N TRP A 5 -33.83 22.78 -11.33
CA TRP A 5 -32.63 21.95 -11.32
C TRP A 5 -31.72 22.47 -10.21
N MET A 6 -31.89 21.87 -9.05
CA MET A 6 -30.91 21.80 -7.97
C MET A 6 -29.59 21.28 -8.58
N MET A 7 -28.71 22.20 -8.95
CA MET A 7 -27.31 21.92 -9.21
C MET A 7 -26.68 21.59 -7.87
N SER A 8 -26.70 20.29 -7.56
CA SER A 8 -25.87 19.70 -6.52
C SER A 8 -24.42 19.98 -6.92
N GLU A 9 -23.75 20.88 -6.20
CA GLU A 9 -22.32 21.13 -6.30
C GLU A 9 -21.55 19.90 -5.79
N GLY A 10 -21.62 18.82 -6.57
CA GLY A 10 -20.74 17.69 -6.51
C GLY A 10 -19.60 17.94 -7.47
N TYR A 11 -18.62 18.73 -7.05
CA TYR A 11 -17.29 18.66 -7.64
C TYR A 11 -16.35 18.34 -6.52
N GLY A 12 -16.00 17.05 -6.42
CA GLY A 12 -14.91 16.61 -5.57
C GLY A 12 -13.67 17.38 -5.99
N GLU A 13 -13.28 18.33 -5.15
CA GLU A 13 -11.90 18.78 -5.05
C GLU A 13 -11.09 17.55 -4.64
N SER A 14 -10.76 16.74 -5.66
CA SER A 14 -9.73 15.75 -5.59
C SER A 14 -8.46 16.55 -5.32
N CYS A 15 -8.10 16.65 -4.04
CA CYS A 15 -6.85 17.21 -3.60
C CYS A 15 -5.72 16.28 -4.07
N VAL A 16 -5.41 16.37 -5.36
CA VAL A 16 -4.14 15.96 -5.92
C VAL A 16 -3.40 17.27 -6.18
N CYS A 17 -2.80 17.82 -5.13
CA CYS A 17 -1.74 18.80 -5.29
C CYS A 17 -0.65 18.12 -6.14
N ALA A 18 -0.52 18.55 -7.39
CA ALA A 18 0.34 17.92 -8.39
C ALA A 18 1.84 18.21 -8.20
N ASP A 19 2.21 19.10 -7.28
CA ASP A 19 3.54 19.71 -7.25
C ASP A 19 4.59 18.95 -6.40
N ASP A 20 4.19 18.02 -5.53
CA ASP A 20 5.12 17.31 -4.63
C ASP A 20 5.04 15.79 -4.81
N ARG A 21 4.75 15.30 -6.03
CA ARG A 21 4.71 13.85 -6.27
C ARG A 21 6.16 13.34 -6.41
N PRO A 22 6.69 12.57 -5.45
CA PRO A 22 8.07 12.11 -5.51
C PRO A 22 8.28 11.22 -6.74
N SER A 23 9.34 11.49 -7.48
CA SER A 23 9.80 10.70 -8.61
C SER A 23 10.17 9.28 -8.19
N ASN A 24 10.31 8.39 -9.17
CA ASN A 24 10.72 7.02 -8.88
C ASN A 24 12.11 6.96 -8.23
N ASP A 25 13.03 7.82 -8.66
CA ASP A 25 14.38 7.91 -8.12
C ASP A 25 14.40 8.44 -6.68
N GLU A 26 13.58 9.45 -6.37
CA GLU A 26 13.43 9.95 -5.00
C GLU A 26 12.88 8.86 -4.06
N LEU A 27 11.88 8.09 -4.51
CA LEU A 27 11.34 6.97 -3.75
C LEU A 27 12.39 5.86 -3.53
N SER A 28 13.17 5.53 -4.56
CA SER A 28 14.30 4.60 -4.47
C SER A 28 15.38 5.09 -3.50
N ALA A 29 15.66 6.38 -3.46
CA ALA A 29 16.60 6.97 -2.51
C ALA A 29 16.07 6.95 -1.07
N LEU A 30 14.77 7.13 -0.86
CA LEU A 30 14.14 7.06 0.46
C LEU A 30 14.16 5.63 1.02
N ILE A 31 13.86 4.61 0.22
CA ILE A 31 13.92 3.21 0.69
C ILE A 31 15.37 2.81 1.02
N ALA A 32 16.36 3.30 0.27
CA ALA A 32 17.78 3.12 0.58
C ALA A 32 18.17 3.73 1.95
N GLN A 33 17.64 4.91 2.30
CA GLN A 33 17.87 5.55 3.59
C GLN A 33 17.21 4.81 4.77
N VAL A 34 16.06 4.15 4.54
CA VAL A 34 15.46 3.26 5.55
C VAL A 34 16.38 2.09 5.88
N VAL A 35 17.13 1.56 4.90
CA VAL A 35 18.15 0.53 5.12
C VAL A 35 19.32 1.04 5.96
N MET A 36 19.67 2.32 5.80
CA MET A 36 20.84 2.95 6.43
C MET A 36 20.58 3.52 7.86
N ARG A 37 19.42 3.24 8.47
CA ARG A 37 19.04 3.62 9.87
C ARG A 37 19.02 5.13 10.17
N GLY A 38 18.47 5.96 9.29
CA GLY A 38 18.05 7.31 9.69
C GLY A 38 16.81 7.28 10.60
N GLN A 39 16.82 7.98 11.73
CA GLN A 39 15.66 8.04 12.67
C GLN A 39 14.39 8.58 12.00
N ASP A 40 14.53 9.48 11.01
CA ASP A 40 13.40 10.10 10.28
C ASP A 40 13.04 9.41 8.96
N ALA A 41 13.85 8.43 8.51
CA ALA A 41 13.69 7.82 7.19
C ALA A 41 12.34 7.09 7.01
N PRO A 42 11.81 6.35 8.01
CA PRO A 42 10.50 5.71 7.88
C PRO A 42 9.36 6.73 7.74
N GLN A 43 9.41 7.83 8.49
CA GLN A 43 8.35 8.85 8.44
C GLN A 43 8.32 9.55 7.09
N ARG A 44 9.50 9.94 6.56
CA ARG A 44 9.61 10.56 5.23
C ARG A 44 9.14 9.62 4.12
N LEU A 45 9.53 8.34 4.21
CA LEU A 45 9.06 7.34 3.26
C LEU A 45 7.54 7.18 3.35
N PHE A 46 6.97 7.11 4.55
CA PHE A 46 5.51 7.01 4.73
C PHE A 46 4.78 8.18 4.07
N SER A 47 5.21 9.42 4.33
CA SER A 47 4.63 10.62 3.71
C SER A 47 4.68 10.58 2.18
N ALA A 48 5.75 10.01 1.60
CA ALA A 48 5.92 9.88 0.16
C ALA A 48 5.04 8.78 -0.47
N VAL A 49 4.87 7.64 0.22
CA VAL A 49 4.15 6.47 -0.35
C VAL A 49 2.68 6.42 0.02
N ALA A 50 2.27 7.01 1.14
CA ALA A 50 0.89 6.96 1.61
C ALA A 50 -0.11 7.52 0.56
N PRO A 51 0.11 8.66 -0.11
CA PRO A 51 -0.79 9.13 -1.16
C PRO A 51 -0.89 8.17 -2.35
N LEU A 52 0.20 7.47 -2.69
CA LEU A 52 0.22 6.50 -3.78
C LEU A 52 -0.59 5.24 -3.43
N LEU A 53 -0.43 4.74 -2.21
CA LEU A 53 -1.20 3.63 -1.68
C LEU A 53 -2.68 3.98 -1.55
N SER A 54 -2.99 5.17 -1.03
CA SER A 54 -4.36 5.68 -0.90
C SER A 54 -5.06 5.74 -2.26
N ALA A 55 -4.41 6.31 -3.29
CA ALA A 55 -4.98 6.37 -4.63
C ALA A 55 -5.25 4.97 -5.22
N PHE A 56 -4.35 4.02 -4.99
CA PHE A 56 -4.54 2.63 -5.43
C PHE A 56 -5.75 1.99 -4.74
N TYR A 57 -5.84 2.08 -3.42
CA TYR A 57 -6.94 1.47 -2.66
C TYR A 57 -8.28 2.16 -2.86
N GLU A 58 -8.30 3.49 -3.04
CA GLU A 58 -9.53 4.22 -3.36
C GLU A 58 -10.14 3.73 -4.67
N GLY A 59 -9.31 3.41 -5.68
CA GLY A 59 -9.79 2.76 -6.92
C GLY A 59 -10.45 1.41 -6.68
N HIS A 60 -9.96 0.63 -5.70
CA HIS A 60 -10.57 -0.64 -5.29
C HIS A 60 -11.86 -0.45 -4.47
N ILE A 61 -11.94 0.61 -3.66
CA ILE A 61 -13.13 0.98 -2.89
C ILE A 61 -14.25 1.42 -3.83
N GLN A 62 -13.94 2.27 -4.82
CA GLN A 62 -14.89 2.70 -5.86
C GLN A 62 -15.40 1.51 -6.69
N ALA A 63 -14.56 0.50 -6.92
CA ALA A 63 -14.94 -0.74 -7.58
C ALA A 63 -15.73 -1.72 -6.69
N GLY A 64 -16.04 -1.35 -5.44
CA GLY A 64 -16.79 -2.19 -4.48
C GLY A 64 -16.02 -3.40 -3.96
N ARG A 65 -14.68 -3.41 -4.10
CA ARG A 65 -13.82 -4.55 -3.69
C ARG A 65 -13.31 -4.45 -2.26
N ALA A 66 -13.34 -3.25 -1.67
CA ALA A 66 -12.97 -2.97 -0.29
C ALA A 66 -13.90 -1.87 0.26
N LYS A 67 -13.95 -1.70 1.57
CA LYS A 67 -14.75 -0.64 2.18
C LYS A 67 -13.91 0.60 2.47
N ARG A 68 -14.56 1.76 2.51
CA ARG A 68 -13.92 3.04 2.85
C ARG A 68 -13.27 3.03 4.24
N GLU A 69 -13.89 2.34 5.20
CA GLU A 69 -13.39 2.16 6.57
C GLU A 69 -12.07 1.37 6.65
N ASP A 70 -11.74 0.60 5.61
CA ASP A 70 -10.54 -0.25 5.57
C ASP A 70 -9.30 0.47 5.02
N LEU A 71 -9.46 1.69 4.49
CA LEU A 71 -8.41 2.38 3.76
C LEU A 71 -7.14 2.56 4.61
N GLU A 72 -7.30 3.05 5.83
CA GLU A 72 -6.17 3.31 6.72
C GLU A 72 -5.43 2.01 7.07
N THR A 73 -6.16 0.95 7.38
CA THR A 73 -5.59 -0.38 7.67
C THR A 73 -4.82 -0.94 6.48
N LEU A 74 -5.35 -0.79 5.26
CA LEU A 74 -4.68 -1.24 4.04
C LEU A 74 -3.40 -0.44 3.77
N VAL A 75 -3.43 0.88 3.91
CA VAL A 75 -2.25 1.75 3.72
C VAL A 75 -1.17 1.43 4.75
N GLN A 76 -1.53 1.29 6.03
CA GLN A 76 -0.58 0.93 7.09
C GLN A 76 0.00 -0.48 6.89
N GLY A 77 -0.85 -1.46 6.54
CA GLY A 77 -0.41 -2.83 6.26
C GLY A 77 0.55 -2.92 5.08
N ALA A 78 0.27 -2.18 4.00
CA ALA A 78 1.15 -2.12 2.83
C ALA A 78 2.47 -1.43 3.15
N PHE A 79 2.45 -0.33 3.90
CA PHE A 79 3.68 0.34 4.33
C PHE A 79 4.53 -0.55 5.24
N LEU A 80 3.91 -1.29 6.16
CA LEU A 80 4.63 -2.26 6.98
C LEU A 80 5.29 -3.34 6.11
N ALA A 81 4.60 -3.83 5.07
CA ALA A 81 5.17 -4.78 4.13
C ALA A 81 6.33 -4.18 3.30
N VAL A 82 6.26 -2.90 2.92
CA VAL A 82 7.40 -2.15 2.32
C VAL A 82 8.60 -2.17 3.26
N CYS A 83 8.40 -1.80 4.53
CA CYS A 83 9.46 -1.80 5.53
C CYS A 83 10.03 -3.20 5.79
N GLN A 84 9.24 -4.27 5.70
CA GLN A 84 9.74 -5.64 5.87
C GLN A 84 10.49 -6.14 4.64
N ARG A 85 10.07 -5.74 3.43
CA ARG A 85 10.63 -6.21 2.16
C ARG A 85 11.71 -5.30 1.60
N HIS A 86 12.05 -4.19 2.27
CA HIS A 86 13.01 -3.19 1.78
C HIS A 86 14.34 -3.81 1.32
N GLY A 87 14.88 -4.81 2.02
CA GLY A 87 16.13 -5.48 1.66
C GLY A 87 16.04 -6.38 0.42
N SER A 88 14.83 -6.61 -0.08
CA SER A 88 14.56 -7.36 -1.32
C SER A 88 14.27 -6.43 -2.50
N PHE A 89 14.28 -5.10 -2.29
CA PHE A 89 14.10 -4.15 -3.39
C PHE A 89 15.40 -4.07 -4.21
N ASP A 90 15.27 -4.36 -5.51
CA ASP A 90 16.32 -4.16 -6.49
C ASP A 90 16.19 -2.75 -7.08
N GLY A 91 17.22 -1.92 -6.92
CA GLY A 91 17.26 -0.55 -7.43
C GLY A 91 17.18 -0.46 -8.95
N GLY A 92 17.39 -1.56 -9.68
CA GLY A 92 17.15 -1.65 -11.12
C GLY A 92 15.66 -1.74 -11.51
N HIS A 93 14.76 -2.00 -10.55
CA HIS A 93 13.33 -2.11 -10.78
C HIS A 93 12.58 -0.84 -10.36
N PRO A 94 11.58 -0.35 -11.14
CA PRO A 94 10.81 0.82 -10.74
C PRO A 94 10.12 0.63 -9.38
N PHE A 95 10.44 1.48 -8.40
CA PHE A 95 9.86 1.47 -7.06
C PHE A 95 8.33 1.45 -7.10
N ARG A 96 7.72 2.25 -7.97
CA ARG A 96 6.25 2.30 -8.10
C ARG A 96 5.64 0.96 -8.52
N ALA A 97 6.31 0.20 -9.40
CA ALA A 97 5.84 -1.12 -9.80
C ALA A 97 5.94 -2.12 -8.63
N TRP A 98 7.06 -2.09 -7.91
CA TRP A 98 7.25 -2.89 -6.70
C TRP A 98 6.24 -2.53 -5.59
N LEU A 99 5.95 -1.25 -5.39
CA LEU A 99 4.94 -0.77 -4.43
C LEU A 99 3.54 -1.29 -4.77
N ILE A 100 3.16 -1.31 -6.05
CA ILE A 100 1.87 -1.86 -6.49
C ILE A 100 1.79 -3.37 -6.24
N GLU A 101 2.89 -4.10 -6.42
CA GLU A 101 2.94 -5.55 -6.12
C GLU A 101 2.71 -5.82 -4.62
N ILE A 102 3.33 -5.00 -3.75
CA ILE A 102 3.08 -5.05 -2.31
C ILE A 102 1.62 -4.70 -2.01
N ALA A 103 1.10 -3.62 -2.58
CA ALA A 103 -0.27 -3.17 -2.33
C ALA A 103 -1.32 -4.21 -2.73
N ARG A 104 -1.09 -4.89 -3.87
CA ARG A 104 -1.91 -6.03 -4.32
C ARG A 104 -1.84 -7.21 -3.37
N SER A 105 -0.63 -7.60 -2.96
CA SER A 105 -0.43 -8.69 -2.00
C SER A 105 -1.20 -8.41 -0.71
N THR A 106 -1.06 -7.20 -0.14
CA THR A 106 -1.76 -6.76 1.06
C THR A 106 -3.29 -6.79 0.88
N LEU A 107 -3.80 -6.35 -0.27
CA LEU A 107 -5.24 -6.40 -0.55
C LEU A 107 -5.76 -7.84 -0.58
N LEU A 108 -5.04 -8.75 -1.24
CA LEU A 108 -5.43 -10.15 -1.33
C LEU A 108 -5.42 -10.80 0.05
N ASP A 109 -4.37 -10.59 0.83
CA ASP A 109 -4.27 -11.10 2.20
C ASP A 109 -5.42 -10.57 3.09
N TYR A 110 -5.79 -9.30 2.91
CA TYR A 110 -6.92 -8.68 3.59
C TYR A 110 -8.26 -9.31 3.21
N LEU A 111 -8.50 -9.52 1.92
CA LEU A 111 -9.74 -10.13 1.42
C LEU A 111 -9.89 -11.59 1.85
N VAL A 112 -8.79 -12.36 1.82
CA VAL A 112 -8.76 -13.73 2.32
C VAL A 112 -9.09 -13.77 3.81
N SER A 113 -8.49 -12.88 4.60
CA SER A 113 -8.74 -12.78 6.04
C SER A 113 -10.18 -12.36 6.34
N GLN A 114 -10.76 -11.43 5.57
CA GLN A 114 -12.17 -11.05 5.69
C GLN A 114 -13.12 -12.19 5.37
N SER A 115 -12.82 -12.99 4.34
CA SER A 115 -13.61 -14.17 3.98
C SER A 115 -13.59 -15.20 5.11
N ALA A 116 -12.42 -15.43 5.73
CA ALA A 116 -12.30 -16.32 6.87
C ALA A 116 -13.07 -15.81 8.11
N ASN A 117 -13.03 -14.50 8.36
CA ASN A 117 -13.75 -13.88 9.48
C ASN A 117 -15.28 -13.92 9.29
N ARG A 118 -15.80 -13.73 8.06
CA ARG A 118 -17.23 -13.90 7.77
C ARG A 118 -17.69 -15.36 7.79
N GLY A 119 -16.77 -16.29 7.54
CA GLY A 119 -17.01 -17.74 7.55
C GLY A 119 -16.91 -18.41 8.92
N GLY A 120 -16.59 -17.66 9.99
CA GLY A 120 -16.58 -18.21 11.35
C GLY A 120 -15.56 -19.32 11.58
N VAL A 121 -14.33 -19.19 11.06
CA VAL A 121 -13.22 -20.06 11.48
C VAL A 121 -12.11 -19.20 12.10
N ALA A 122 -11.96 -19.34 13.42
CA ALA A 122 -10.87 -18.76 14.18
C ALA A 122 -9.53 -19.31 13.64
N SER A 123 -8.85 -18.55 12.80
CA SER A 123 -7.49 -18.89 12.36
C SER A 123 -6.50 -18.28 13.35
N VAL A 124 -6.07 -19.11 14.30
CA VAL A 124 -4.84 -18.90 15.07
C VAL A 124 -3.71 -18.68 14.08
N VAL A 125 -3.09 -17.51 14.16
CA VAL A 125 -1.96 -17.12 13.31
C VAL A 125 -0.81 -18.11 13.50
N ALA A 126 -0.53 -18.89 12.46
CA ALA A 126 0.71 -19.62 12.31
C ALA A 126 1.17 -19.47 10.87
N SER A 127 1.98 -18.44 10.61
CA SER A 127 2.78 -18.39 9.37
C SER A 127 4.21 -18.84 9.69
N PRO A 128 4.65 -20.03 9.24
CA PRO A 128 6.06 -20.34 9.22
C PRO A 128 6.70 -19.58 8.06
N ILE A 129 7.59 -18.67 8.42
CA ILE A 129 8.53 -18.03 7.52
C ILE A 129 9.30 -19.14 6.78
N ARG A 130 8.96 -19.35 5.50
CA ARG A 130 9.60 -20.32 4.61
C ARG A 130 11.03 -19.82 4.31
N ARG A 131 11.98 -20.14 5.19
CA ARG A 131 13.42 -19.95 4.94
C ARG A 131 13.81 -20.78 3.72
N LYS A 132 14.24 -20.10 2.65
CA LYS A 132 14.88 -20.76 1.50
C LYS A 132 16.20 -21.37 1.98
N LYS A 133 16.30 -22.69 1.84
CA LYS A 133 17.48 -23.51 2.14
C LYS A 133 18.59 -23.11 1.17
N ALA A 134 19.66 -22.48 1.66
CA ALA A 134 20.88 -22.32 0.90
C ALA A 134 21.68 -23.63 1.00
N LEU A 135 21.62 -24.45 -0.05
CA LEU A 135 22.67 -25.40 -0.36
C LEU A 135 23.91 -24.60 -0.78
N ARG A 136 25.03 -24.80 -0.10
CA ARG A 136 26.34 -24.86 -0.79
C ARG A 136 27.20 -25.93 -0.12
N ALA A 137 27.48 -26.95 -0.92
CA ALA A 137 28.63 -27.82 -0.78
C ALA A 137 29.86 -27.05 -1.30
N VAL A 138 30.95 -27.04 -0.53
CA VAL A 138 32.25 -27.67 -0.85
C VAL A 138 33.15 -27.55 0.36
#